data_AF-A0A430Q5B2-F1
#
_entry.id   AF-A0A430Q5B2-F1
#
_cell.length_a   1.000
_cell.length_b   1.000
_cell.length_c   1.000
_cell.angle_alpha   90.00
_cell.angle_beta   90.00
_cell.angle_gamma   90.00
#
_symmetry.space_group_name_H-M   'P 1'
#
loop_
_entity.id
_entity.type
_entity.pdbx_description
1 polymer ?
#
loop_
_entity_poly.entity_id
_entity_poly.type
_entity_poly.pdbx_seq_one_letter_code
_entity_poly.pdbx_strand_id
1 'polypeptide(L)'
;EFLDATTRVWLNTTKMSEDCLYLNIWTRANNNYSHDIRDRKHMMLESSAIFGPKGGRPVMMNVVVVSIQYRLGPLGFLYLGNDEIPGNQGLMDQVAGLQWVRENIAYFGGNPQQ
;
A
#
# COMPACT_ATOMS: atom_id res chain seq x y z
N GLU A 1 1.24 26.69 20.14
CA GLU A 1 0.15 25.71 20.29
C GLU A 1 0.69 24.32 20.01
N PHE A 2 0.64 23.44 21.00
CA PHE A 2 1.16 22.07 20.89
C PHE A 2 0.04 21.17 20.35
N LEU A 3 0.22 20.63 19.15
CA LEU A 3 -0.67 19.62 18.59
C LEU A 3 -0.44 18.30 19.37
N ASP A 4 -1.51 17.75 19.94
CA ASP A 4 -1.51 16.46 20.66
C ASP A 4 -1.21 15.30 19.69
N ALA A 5 -0.74 14.18 20.23
CA ALA A 5 -0.45 12.94 19.50
C ALA A 5 -1.64 12.44 18.67
N THR A 6 -2.88 12.71 19.08
CA THR A 6 -4.10 12.44 18.29
C THR A 6 -4.21 13.31 17.05
N THR A 7 -3.81 14.59 17.13
CA THR A 7 -3.83 15.51 15.99
C THR A 7 -2.74 15.19 14.98
N ARG A 8 -1.61 14.63 15.44
CA ARG A 8 -0.51 14.16 14.56
C ARG A 8 -0.87 12.99 13.65
N VAL A 9 -1.94 12.24 13.95
CA VAL A 9 -2.42 11.16 13.08
C VAL A 9 -2.95 11.70 11.75
N TRP A 10 -3.50 12.92 11.75
CA TRP A 10 -4.09 13.56 10.57
C TRP A 10 -3.15 14.54 9.86
N LEU A 11 -1.95 14.76 10.40
CA LEU A 11 -0.95 15.60 9.75
C LEU A 11 -0.29 14.81 8.63
N ASN A 12 -0.53 15.24 7.40
CA ASN A 12 0.22 14.74 6.27
C ASN A 12 1.69 15.15 6.43
N THR A 13 2.56 14.18 6.66
CA THR A 13 4.01 14.38 6.79
C THR A 13 4.72 14.41 5.43
N THR A 14 3.98 14.15 4.35
CA THR A 14 4.48 14.12 2.97
C THR A 14 3.92 15.28 2.15
N LYS A 15 4.65 15.74 1.13
CA LYS A 15 4.17 16.79 0.23
C LYS A 15 2.96 16.29 -0.57
N MET A 16 1.87 17.06 -0.59
CA MET A 16 0.69 16.74 -1.41
C MET A 16 1.01 16.90 -2.91
N SER A 17 0.58 15.91 -3.70
CA SER A 17 0.80 15.84 -5.15
C SER A 17 -0.30 14.98 -5.79
N GLU A 18 -0.69 15.29 -7.03
CA GLU A 18 -1.56 14.41 -7.83
C GLU A 18 -0.80 13.17 -8.31
N ASP A 19 0.51 13.33 -8.55
CA ASP A 19 1.45 12.23 -8.71
C ASP A 19 1.64 11.57 -7.33
N CYS A 20 0.75 10.64 -7.00
CA CYS A 20 0.67 9.95 -5.72
C CYS A 20 0.48 8.44 -5.82
N LEU A 21 0.44 7.87 -7.04
CA LEU A 21 0.23 6.43 -7.28
C LEU A 21 1.51 5.62 -7.02
N TYR A 22 1.89 5.56 -5.76
CA TYR A 22 3.05 4.82 -5.27
C TYR A 22 2.61 3.70 -4.32
N LEU A 23 3.48 2.70 -4.19
CA LEU A 23 3.33 1.65 -3.19
C LEU A 23 4.60 1.52 -2.38
N ASN A 24 4.44 1.15 -1.12
CA ASN A 24 5.54 0.88 -0.20
C ASN A 24 5.52 -0.59 0.20
N ILE A 25 6.69 -1.21 0.23
CA ILE A 25 6.85 -2.62 0.59
C ILE A 25 7.84 -2.71 1.74
N TRP A 26 7.45 -3.40 2.80
CA TRP A 26 8.30 -3.72 3.93
C TRP A 26 8.38 -5.23 4.11
N THR A 27 9.60 -5.73 4.11
CA THR A 27 9.91 -7.13 4.39
C THR A 27 11.09 -7.19 5.33
N ARG A 28 11.18 -8.26 6.14
CA ARG A 28 12.35 -8.51 6.96
C ARG A 28 13.58 -8.64 6.06
N ALA A 29 14.66 -7.92 6.37
CA ALA A 29 15.95 -8.06 5.70
C ALA A 29 16.44 -9.51 5.83
N ASN A 30 16.26 -10.28 4.76
CA ASN A 30 16.80 -11.62 4.63
C ASN A 30 17.16 -11.80 3.16
N ASN A 31 18.44 -12.05 2.87
CA ASN A 31 18.96 -12.01 1.51
C ASN A 31 18.77 -13.34 0.73
N ASN A 32 18.27 -14.38 1.40
CA ASN A 32 17.97 -15.68 0.81
C ASN A 32 16.45 -15.88 0.78
N TYR A 33 15.78 -15.27 -0.19
CA TYR A 33 14.45 -15.74 -0.57
C TYR A 33 14.66 -16.98 -1.43
N SER A 34 14.38 -18.17 -0.86
CA SER A 34 14.31 -19.37 -1.68
C SER A 34 13.21 -19.18 -2.72
N HIS A 35 13.41 -19.74 -3.92
CA HIS A 35 12.37 -19.76 -4.93
C HIS A 35 11.26 -20.78 -4.62
N ASP A 36 11.34 -21.48 -3.48
CA ASP A 36 10.29 -22.40 -3.05
C ASP A 36 9.06 -21.60 -2.60
N ILE A 37 7.91 -21.94 -3.19
CA ILE A 37 6.62 -21.33 -2.85
C ILE A 37 6.27 -21.51 -1.36
N ARG A 38 6.79 -22.57 -0.73
CA ARG A 38 6.54 -22.93 0.68
C ARG A 38 7.19 -21.97 1.67
N ASP A 39 8.27 -21.31 1.28
CA ASP A 39 8.99 -20.36 2.13
C ASP A 39 8.49 -18.92 1.95
N ARG A 40 7.47 -18.72 1.11
CA ARG A 40 6.91 -17.40 0.86
C ARG A 40 6.04 -16.95 2.02
N LYS A 41 6.23 -15.69 2.39
CA LYS A 41 5.58 -15.06 3.53
C LYS A 41 4.16 -14.64 3.19
N HIS A 42 3.32 -14.64 4.22
CA HIS A 42 1.99 -14.04 4.14
C HIS A 42 2.10 -12.54 3.86
N MET A 43 1.18 -12.05 3.03
CA MET A 43 1.06 -10.64 2.70
C MET A 43 0.03 -9.96 3.60
N MET A 44 0.34 -8.73 4.04
CA MET A 44 -0.58 -7.83 4.74
C MET A 44 -0.72 -6.55 3.93
N LEU A 45 -1.96 -6.19 3.59
CA LEU A 45 -2.28 -4.93 2.93
C LEU A 45 -2.67 -3.89 3.98
N GLU A 46 -1.99 -2.75 3.99
CA GLU A 46 -2.31 -1.62 4.86
C GLU A 46 -2.77 -0.41 4.03
N SER A 47 -3.73 0.35 4.56
CA SER A 47 -4.38 1.46 3.85
C SER A 47 -3.70 2.82 4.04
N SER A 48 -2.61 2.90 4.83
CA SER A 48 -1.91 4.17 5.07
C SER A 48 -0.42 4.09 4.75
N ALA A 49 0.01 4.67 3.63
CA ALA A 49 1.45 4.77 3.33
C ALA A 49 2.18 5.81 4.21
N ILE A 50 1.43 6.63 4.95
CA ILE A 50 1.98 7.73 5.77
C ILE A 50 2.73 7.18 6.99
N PHE A 51 2.29 6.04 7.51
CA PHE A 51 2.94 5.37 8.63
C PHE A 51 3.30 3.96 8.17
N GLY A 52 4.57 3.73 7.85
CA GLY A 52 5.09 2.37 7.75
C GLY A 52 4.77 1.57 9.02
N PRO A 53 4.80 0.23 8.96
CA PRO A 53 4.30 -0.61 10.04
C PRO A 53 4.93 -0.24 11.39
N LYS A 54 4.13 0.35 12.28
CA LYS A 54 4.59 0.78 13.61
C LYS A 54 5.03 -0.45 14.41
N GLY A 55 6.26 -0.42 14.93
CA GLY A 55 6.77 -1.43 15.87
C GLY A 55 7.39 -2.68 15.24
N GLY A 56 7.96 -2.62 14.04
CA GLY A 56 8.74 -3.74 13.50
C GLY A 56 7.90 -4.97 13.13
N ARG A 57 6.60 -4.79 12.86
CA ARG A 57 5.65 -5.87 12.48
C ARG A 57 6.18 -6.83 11.40
N PRO A 58 6.85 -6.39 10.31
CA PRO A 58 7.41 -7.31 9.32
C PRO A 58 8.48 -8.26 9.90
N VAL A 59 9.21 -7.79 10.91
CA VAL A 59 10.25 -8.58 11.59
C VAL A 59 9.63 -9.56 12.59
N MET A 60 8.58 -9.13 13.30
CA MET A 60 7.95 -9.92 14.37
C MET A 60 7.01 -11.01 13.85
N MET A 61 6.33 -10.77 12.72
CA MET A 61 5.31 -11.69 12.18
C MET A 61 5.73 -12.46 10.92
N ASN A 62 6.97 -12.30 10.44
CA ASN A 62 7.48 -12.90 9.21
C ASN A 62 6.51 -12.72 8.01
N VAL A 63 6.04 -11.48 7.82
CA VAL A 63 5.10 -11.09 6.75
C VAL A 63 5.75 -10.09 5.81
N VAL A 64 5.23 -10.00 4.58
CA VAL A 64 5.47 -8.84 3.70
C VAL A 64 4.31 -7.88 3.86
N VAL A 65 4.60 -6.64 4.24
CA VAL A 65 3.59 -5.58 4.35
C VAL A 65 3.65 -4.74 3.09
N VAL A 66 2.51 -4.52 2.46
CA VAL A 66 2.37 -3.65 1.29
C VAL A 66 1.34 -2.58 1.59
N SER A 67 1.67 -1.32 1.31
CA SER A 67 0.73 -0.20 1.36
C SER A 67 0.60 0.39 -0.03
N ILE A 68 -0.63 0.57 -0.50
CA ILE A 68 -0.95 1.11 -1.83
C ILE A 68 -1.59 2.48 -1.65
N GLN A 69 -1.05 3.49 -2.34
CA GLN A 69 -1.68 4.80 -2.44
C GLN A 69 -2.64 4.84 -3.64
N TYR A 70 -3.75 5.55 -3.46
CA TYR A 70 -4.78 5.73 -4.48
C TYR A 70 -5.32 7.15 -4.42
N ARG A 71 -5.94 7.62 -5.50
CA ARG A 71 -6.52 8.96 -5.57
C ARG A 71 -7.64 9.11 -4.53
N LEU A 72 -7.68 10.27 -3.87
CA LEU A 72 -8.67 10.63 -2.86
C LEU A 72 -9.56 11.79 -3.32
N GLY A 73 -10.69 11.98 -2.63
CA GLY A 73 -11.61 13.08 -2.90
C GLY A 73 -12.14 13.09 -4.34
N PRO A 74 -12.42 14.26 -4.92
CA PRO A 74 -12.92 14.37 -6.29
C PRO A 74 -12.00 13.74 -7.34
N LEU A 75 -10.68 13.79 -7.15
CA LEU A 75 -9.72 13.23 -8.11
C LEU A 75 -9.83 11.69 -8.22
N GLY A 76 -10.28 11.02 -7.15
CA GLY A 76 -10.49 9.57 -7.14
C GLY A 76 -11.94 9.14 -7.34
N PHE A 77 -12.91 9.98 -6.96
CA PHE A 77 -14.30 9.54 -6.79
C PHE A 77 -15.34 10.47 -7.42
N LEU A 78 -14.94 11.47 -8.21
CA LEU A 78 -15.90 12.30 -8.95
C LEU A 78 -16.65 11.44 -9.97
N TYR A 79 -17.98 11.56 -9.98
CA TYR A 79 -18.87 10.90 -10.91
C TYR A 79 -19.86 11.92 -11.48
N LEU A 80 -19.95 12.02 -12.82
CA LEU A 80 -20.85 12.98 -13.49
C LEU A 80 -21.99 12.30 -14.28
N GLY A 81 -22.13 10.97 -14.20
CA GLY A 81 -23.20 10.27 -14.93
C GLY A 81 -22.98 10.23 -16.46
N ASN A 82 -21.74 10.38 -16.91
CA ASN A 82 -21.35 10.25 -18.30
C ASN A 82 -20.11 9.34 -18.43
N ASP A 83 -19.81 8.91 -19.65
CA ASP A 83 -18.72 7.97 -19.92
C ASP A 83 -17.33 8.59 -19.76
N GLU A 84 -17.21 9.92 -19.79
CA GLU A 84 -15.94 10.63 -19.60
C GLU A 84 -15.49 10.62 -18.14
N ILE A 85 -16.43 10.72 -17.19
CA ILE A 85 -16.16 10.73 -15.75
C ILE A 85 -17.05 9.66 -15.08
N PRO A 86 -16.70 8.37 -15.28
CA PRO A 86 -17.49 7.23 -14.80
C PRO A 86 -17.35 6.99 -13.29
N GLY A 87 -16.51 7.75 -12.59
CA GLY A 87 -16.24 7.57 -11.17
C GLY A 87 -15.31 6.40 -10.86
N ASN A 88 -15.15 6.13 -9.55
CA ASN A 88 -14.38 5.00 -9.01
C ASN A 88 -12.92 4.91 -9.45
N GLN A 89 -12.34 6.00 -9.91
CA GLN A 89 -10.93 6.07 -10.32
C GLN A 89 -9.98 5.65 -9.19
N GLY A 90 -10.27 6.03 -7.95
CA GLY A 90 -9.53 5.61 -6.76
C GLY A 90 -9.66 4.11 -6.47
N LEU A 91 -10.78 3.47 -6.82
CA LEU A 91 -10.91 2.00 -6.72
C LEU A 91 -10.12 1.30 -7.83
N MET A 92 -10.13 1.87 -9.04
CA MET A 92 -9.33 1.35 -10.16
C MET A 92 -7.84 1.44 -9.86
N ASP A 93 -7.39 2.50 -9.18
CA ASP A 93 -6.01 2.61 -8.69
C ASP A 93 -5.66 1.47 -7.72
N GLN A 94 -6.56 1.14 -6.79
CA GLN A 94 -6.36 0.01 -5.87
C GLN A 94 -6.28 -1.32 -6.62
N VAL A 95 -7.14 -1.54 -7.62
CA VAL A 95 -7.09 -2.75 -8.46
C VAL A 95 -5.76 -2.84 -9.20
N ALA A 96 -5.30 -1.74 -9.81
CA ALA A 96 -4.01 -1.69 -10.50
C ALA A 96 -2.84 -1.97 -9.53
N GLY A 97 -2.88 -1.41 -8.32
CA GLY A 97 -1.91 -1.69 -7.27
C GLY A 97 -1.90 -3.17 -6.86
N LEU A 98 -3.07 -3.79 -6.68
CA LEU A 98 -3.19 -5.20 -6.34
C LEU A 98 -2.68 -6.12 -7.47
N GLN A 99 -2.95 -5.77 -8.72
CA GLN A 99 -2.43 -6.49 -9.89
C GLN A 99 -0.90 -6.45 -9.91
N TRP A 100 -0.32 -5.26 -9.73
CA TRP A 100 1.13 -5.10 -9.64
C TRP A 100 1.71 -5.94 -8.50
N VAL A 101 1.07 -5.93 -7.33
CA VAL A 101 1.51 -6.72 -6.17
C VAL A 101 1.47 -8.20 -6.50
N ARG A 102 0.39 -8.72 -7.07
CA ARG A 102 0.30 -10.13 -7.47
C ARG A 102 1.41 -10.54 -8.42
N GLU A 103 1.81 -9.66 -9.34
CA GLU A 103 2.85 -9.95 -10.33
C GLU A 103 4.27 -9.84 -9.77
N ASN A 104 4.49 -9.02 -8.73
CA ASN A 104 5.84 -8.65 -8.28
C ASN A 104 6.19 -9.07 -6.85
N ILE A 105 5.21 -9.41 -5.99
CA ILE A 105 5.45 -9.67 -4.55
C ILE A 105 6.39 -10.86 -4.31
N ALA A 106 6.45 -11.77 -5.29
CA ALA A 106 7.41 -12.87 -5.36
C ALA A 106 8.87 -12.41 -5.16
N TYR A 107 9.26 -11.28 -5.73
CA TYR A 107 10.62 -10.73 -5.64
C TYR A 107 10.95 -10.16 -4.25
N PHE A 108 9.93 -9.93 -3.43
CA PHE A 108 10.06 -9.43 -2.06
C PHE A 108 9.85 -10.55 -1.01
N GLY A 109 9.72 -11.80 -1.47
CA GLY A 109 9.54 -12.98 -0.64
C GLY A 109 8.10 -13.24 -0.18
N GLY A 110 7.10 -12.57 -0.77
CA GLY A 110 5.68 -12.81 -0.46
C GLY A 110 5.00 -13.77 -1.43
N ASN A 111 3.92 -14.43 -0.99
CA ASN A 111 3.14 -15.39 -1.78
C ASN A 111 2.15 -14.69 -2.73
N PRO A 112 2.29 -14.81 -4.06
CA PRO A 112 1.36 -14.19 -5.02
C PRO A 112 0.04 -14.94 -5.22
N GLN A 113 -0.15 -16.13 -4.62
CA GLN A 113 -1.36 -16.95 -4.75
C GLN A 113 -2.30 -16.89 -3.53
N GLN A 114 -2.00 -16.03 -2.56
CA GLN A 114 -2.85 -15.78 -1.40
C GLN A 114 -3.75 -14.56 -1.65
#